data_AF-A0A1Y3QTI2-F1
#
_entry.id   AF-A0A1Y3QTI2-F1
#
_cell.length_a   1.000
_cell.length_b   1.000
_cell.length_c   1.000
_cell.angle_alpha   90.00
_cell.angle_beta   90.00
_cell.angle_gamma   90.00
#
_symmetry.space_group_name_H-M   'P 1'
#
loop_
_entity.id
_entity.type
_entity.pdbx_description
1 polymer ?
#
loop_
_entity_poly.entity_id
_entity_poly.type
_entity_poly.pdbx_seq_one_letter_code
_entity_poly.pdbx_strand_id
1 'polypeptide(L)'
;MATALQLKDWLTVWLVAGNAWLALWSLFLYWRQRAPGPLFFQALLFFQLLIGAQVALGVFLFAGGLAPNSGHLMYGVLNAVLAVGRVFGHTRLVSSGAQGMLWHGLLSLLAIGLVARSLVTAAY
;
A
#
# COMPACT_ATOMS: atom_id res chain seq x y z
N MET A 1 18.15 -16.91 -0.09
CA MET A 1 16.68 -16.98 0.13
C MET A 1 16.24 -16.44 1.48
N ALA A 2 16.83 -16.85 2.61
CA ALA A 2 16.39 -16.41 3.95
C ALA A 2 16.38 -14.89 4.15
N THR A 3 17.40 -14.18 3.65
CA THR A 3 17.50 -12.71 3.68
C THR A 3 16.39 -12.02 2.89
N ALA A 4 16.02 -12.56 1.72
CA ALA A 4 14.96 -12.00 0.87
C ALA A 4 13.57 -12.17 1.51
N LEU A 5 13.34 -13.29 2.21
CA LEU A 5 12.10 -13.52 2.97
C LEU A 5 12.00 -12.55 4.15
N GLN A 6 13.08 -12.39 4.94
CA GLN A 6 13.10 -11.40 6.02
C GLN A 6 12.84 -9.97 5.51
N LEU A 7 13.44 -9.59 4.38
CA LEU A 7 13.21 -8.29 3.77
C LEU A 7 11.74 -8.11 3.34
N LYS A 8 11.12 -9.14 2.76
CA LYS A 8 9.69 -9.14 2.41
C LYS A 8 8.81 -8.88 3.64
N ASP A 9 9.12 -9.52 4.76
CA ASP A 9 8.33 -9.40 5.99
C ASP A 9 8.49 -8.00 6.60
N TRP A 10 9.71 -7.48 6.65
CA TRP A 10 9.98 -6.10 7.08
C TRP A 10 9.24 -5.08 6.21
N LEU A 11 9.30 -5.21 4.89
CA LEU A 11 8.56 -4.33 3.98
C LEU A 11 7.05 -4.40 4.21
N THR A 12 6.53 -5.60 4.48
CA THR A 12 5.10 -5.79 4.76
C THR A 12 4.68 -5.03 6.02
N VAL A 13 5.46 -5.09 7.10
CA VAL A 13 5.20 -4.34 8.33
C VAL A 13 5.21 -2.83 8.07
N TRP A 14 6.23 -2.33 7.36
CA TRP A 14 6.33 -0.91 7.01
C TRP A 14 5.18 -0.42 6.14
N LEU A 15 4.68 -1.26 5.23
CA LEU A 15 3.54 -0.94 4.38
C LEU A 15 2.23 -0.87 5.17
N VAL A 16 2.01 -1.77 6.12
CA VAL A 16 0.84 -1.72 7.00
C VAL A 16 0.90 -0.48 7.88
N ALA A 17 2.02 -0.26 8.57
CA ALA A 17 2.22 0.90 9.43
C ALA A 17 2.11 2.22 8.64
N GLY A 18 2.70 2.26 7.44
CA GLY A 18 2.66 3.40 6.54
C GLY A 18 1.28 3.75 6.04
N ASN A 19 0.51 2.76 5.60
CA ASN A 19 -0.87 2.99 5.20
C ASN A 19 -1.75 3.38 6.40
N ALA A 20 -1.53 2.81 7.59
CA ALA A 20 -2.23 3.24 8.80
C ALA A 20 -1.95 4.72 9.11
N TRP A 21 -0.68 5.12 9.07
CA TRP A 21 -0.27 6.50 9.26
C TRP A 21 -0.89 7.44 8.21
N LEU A 22 -0.79 7.09 6.92
CA LEU A 22 -1.41 7.86 5.85
C LEU A 22 -2.93 7.95 6.00
N ALA A 23 -3.59 6.89 6.46
CA ALA A 23 -5.02 6.89 6.70
C ALA A 23 -5.40 7.90 7.78
N LEU A 24 -4.71 7.87 8.92
CA LEU A 24 -4.92 8.79 10.03
C LEU A 24 -4.63 10.24 9.62
N TRP A 25 -3.52 10.48 8.92
CA TRP A 25 -3.15 11.82 8.45
C TRP A 25 -4.16 12.35 7.44
N SER A 26 -4.59 11.53 6.49
CA SER A 26 -5.60 11.94 5.51
C SER A 26 -6.93 12.25 6.18
N LEU A 27 -7.36 11.44 7.15
CA LEU A 27 -8.57 11.68 7.93
C LEU A 27 -8.48 12.97 8.76
N PHE A 28 -7.32 13.23 9.37
CA PHE A 28 -7.07 14.48 10.09
C PHE A 28 -7.15 15.70 9.16
N LEU A 29 -6.55 15.64 7.97
CA LEU A 29 -6.63 16.72 6.98
C LEU A 29 -8.07 16.92 6.48
N TYR A 30 -8.80 15.83 6.24
CA TYR A 30 -10.22 15.88 5.88
C TYR A 30 -11.05 16.58 6.98
N TRP A 31 -10.90 16.16 8.24
CA TRP A 31 -11.61 16.77 9.37
C TRP A 31 -11.30 18.27 9.46
N ARG A 32 -10.04 18.65 9.30
CA ARG A 32 -9.59 20.05 9.36
C ARG A 32 -9.91 20.84 8.08
N GLN A 33 -10.53 20.21 7.07
CA GLN A 33 -10.83 20.78 5.76
C GLN A 33 -9.58 21.39 5.11
N ARG A 34 -8.42 20.72 5.24
CA ARG A 34 -7.13 21.19 4.72
C ARG A 34 -6.70 20.37 3.50
N ALA A 35 -6.08 21.06 2.56
CA ALA A 35 -5.38 20.43 1.45
C ALA A 35 -4.08 19.75 1.93
N PRO A 36 -3.63 18.68 1.25
CA PRO A 36 -2.34 18.04 1.53
C PRO A 36 -1.17 18.97 1.17
N GLY A 37 -0.20 19.05 2.07
CA GLY A 37 1.07 19.72 1.79
C GLY A 37 2.07 18.81 1.06
N PRO A 38 3.22 19.35 0.61
CA PRO A 38 4.25 18.58 -0.09
C PRO A 38 4.75 17.35 0.69
N LEU A 39 4.86 17.47 2.02
CA LEU A 39 5.33 16.38 2.89
C LEU A 39 4.40 15.15 2.84
N PHE A 40 3.09 15.37 2.75
CA PHE A 40 2.12 14.28 2.62
C PHE A 40 2.37 13.48 1.34
N PHE A 41 2.65 14.17 0.23
CA PHE A 41 2.91 13.53 -1.06
C PHE A 41 4.27 12.84 -1.11
N GLN A 42 5.29 13.39 -0.46
CA GLN A 42 6.58 12.71 -0.31
C GLN A 42 6.42 11.40 0.48
N ALA A 43 5.66 11.43 1.58
CA ALA A 43 5.35 10.22 2.34
C ALA A 43 4.55 9.21 1.50
N LEU A 44 3.51 9.66 0.79
CA LEU A 44 2.73 8.81 -0.11
C LEU A 44 3.61 8.15 -1.18
N LEU A 45 4.48 8.93 -1.84
CA LEU A 45 5.41 8.44 -2.86
C LEU A 45 6.38 7.40 -2.28
N PHE A 46 6.92 7.67 -1.10
CA PHE A 46 7.81 6.72 -0.42
C PHE A 46 7.12 5.36 -0.19
N PHE A 47 5.90 5.35 0.35
CA PHE A 47 5.16 4.11 0.54
C PHE A 47 4.77 3.43 -0.78
N GLN A 48 4.50 4.22 -1.82
CA GLN A 48 4.23 3.70 -3.16
C GLN A 48 5.46 2.97 -3.75
N LEU A 49 6.67 3.50 -3.52
CA LEU A 49 7.92 2.84 -3.90
C LEU A 49 8.15 1.54 -3.12
N LEU A 50 7.80 1.51 -1.81
CA LEU A 50 7.87 0.29 -1.01
C LEU A 50 6.92 -0.80 -1.54
N ILE A 51 5.73 -0.44 -2.03
CA ILE A 51 4.83 -1.40 -2.69
C ILE A 51 5.50 -1.96 -3.95
N GLY A 52 6.10 -1.09 -4.77
CA GLY A 52 6.85 -1.53 -5.96
C GLY A 52 7.98 -2.50 -5.62
N ALA A 53 8.75 -2.22 -4.57
CA ALA A 53 9.79 -3.11 -4.07
C ALA A 53 9.21 -4.45 -3.58
N GLN A 54 8.06 -4.45 -2.89
CA GLN A 54 7.39 -5.66 -2.44
C GLN A 54 6.94 -6.54 -3.62
N VAL A 55 6.38 -5.93 -4.67
CA VAL A 55 5.97 -6.64 -5.90
C VAL A 55 7.19 -7.25 -6.59
N ALA A 56 8.27 -6.48 -6.75
CA ALA A 56 9.51 -6.98 -7.36
C ALA A 56 10.11 -8.16 -6.57
N LEU A 57 10.13 -8.07 -5.24
CA LEU A 57 10.55 -9.17 -4.36
C LEU A 57 9.65 -10.40 -4.50
N GLY A 58 8.33 -10.21 -4.60
CA GLY A 58 7.38 -11.30 -4.83
C GLY A 58 7.66 -12.04 -6.15
N VAL A 59 7.89 -11.31 -7.24
CA VAL A 59 8.25 -11.88 -8.54
C VAL A 59 9.58 -12.63 -8.48
N PHE A 60 10.59 -12.04 -7.82
CA PHE A 60 11.90 -12.68 -7.62
C PHE A 60 11.80 -14.01 -6.86
N LEU A 61 11.03 -14.03 -5.76
CA LEU A 61 10.82 -15.25 -4.97
C LEU A 61 10.02 -16.31 -5.73
N PHE A 62 9.00 -15.90 -6.49
CA PHE A 62 8.22 -16.79 -7.36
C PHE A 62 9.10 -17.45 -8.42
N ALA A 63 9.94 -16.66 -9.13
CA ALA A 63 10.88 -17.18 -10.10
C ALA A 63 11.94 -18.11 -9.48
N GLY A 64 12.26 -17.92 -8.20
CA GLY A 64 13.14 -18.77 -7.41
C GLY A 64 12.50 -20.06 -6.88
N GLY A 65 11.26 -20.39 -7.27
CA GLY A 65 10.55 -21.62 -6.88
C GLY A 65 9.78 -21.54 -5.56
N LEU A 66 9.72 -20.37 -4.92
CA LEU A 66 8.94 -20.14 -3.69
C LEU A 66 7.59 -19.53 -4.04
N ALA A 67 6.79 -20.28 -4.79
CA ALA A 67 5.46 -19.83 -5.20
C ALA A 67 4.52 -19.73 -3.96
N PRO A 68 3.88 -18.58 -3.73
CA PRO A 68 2.86 -18.47 -2.70
C PRO A 68 1.56 -19.14 -3.18
N ASN A 69 0.67 -19.46 -2.24
CA ASN A 69 -0.65 -19.97 -2.59
C ASN A 69 -1.48 -18.93 -3.39
N SER A 70 -2.49 -19.43 -4.11
CA SER A 70 -3.32 -18.62 -5.01
C SER A 70 -4.03 -17.46 -4.29
N GLY A 71 -4.39 -17.63 -3.02
CA GLY A 71 -5.02 -16.58 -2.20
C GLY A 71 -4.07 -15.40 -1.97
N HIS A 72 -2.84 -15.67 -1.53
CA HIS A 72 -1.82 -14.65 -1.34
C HIS A 72 -1.51 -13.90 -2.63
N LEU A 73 -1.42 -14.63 -3.75
CA LEU A 73 -1.18 -14.07 -5.08
C LEU A 73 -2.31 -13.11 -5.49
N MET A 74 -3.57 -13.52 -5.32
CA MET A 74 -4.73 -12.70 -5.65
C MET A 74 -4.75 -11.38 -4.86
N TYR A 75 -4.60 -11.44 -3.54
CA TYR A 75 -4.65 -10.23 -2.70
C TYR A 75 -3.41 -9.34 -2.89
N GLY A 76 -2.24 -9.93 -3.19
CA GLY A 76 -1.04 -9.19 -3.57
C GLY A 76 -1.24 -8.42 -4.88
N VAL A 77 -1.82 -9.06 -5.90
CA VAL A 77 -2.15 -8.42 -7.18
C VAL A 77 -3.19 -7.31 -7.00
N LEU A 78 -4.25 -7.55 -6.24
CA LEU A 78 -5.25 -6.51 -5.93
C LEU A 78 -4.61 -5.29 -5.26
N ASN A 79 -3.67 -5.51 -4.33
CA ASN A 79 -2.97 -4.41 -3.68
C ASN A 79 -2.04 -3.67 -4.66
N ALA A 80 -1.36 -4.37 -5.57
CA ALA A 80 -0.56 -3.74 -6.62
C ALA A 80 -1.42 -2.90 -7.58
N VAL A 81 -2.58 -3.41 -8.01
CA VAL A 81 -3.53 -2.68 -8.85
C VAL A 81 -4.06 -1.44 -8.13
N LEU A 82 -4.40 -1.56 -6.85
CA LEU A 82 -4.81 -0.43 -6.02
C LEU A 82 -3.71 0.64 -5.98
N ALA A 83 -2.46 0.22 -5.79
CA ALA A 83 -1.30 1.10 -5.79
C ALA A 83 -1.18 1.87 -7.12
N VAL A 84 -1.30 1.18 -8.25
CA VAL A 84 -1.30 1.79 -9.59
C VAL A 84 -2.45 2.78 -9.75
N GLY A 85 -3.66 2.41 -9.30
CA GLY A 85 -4.82 3.29 -9.31
C GLY A 85 -4.61 4.59 -8.53
N ARG A 86 -3.89 4.54 -7.40
CA ARG A 86 -3.54 5.73 -6.60
C ARG A 86 -2.59 6.68 -7.34
N VAL A 87 -1.67 6.13 -8.14
CA VAL A 87 -0.77 6.93 -8.98
C VAL A 87 -1.54 7.62 -10.10
N PHE A 88 -2.37 6.88 -10.85
CA PHE A 88 -3.15 7.45 -11.96
C PHE A 88 -4.23 8.43 -11.47
N GLY A 89 -4.85 8.16 -10.32
CA GLY A 89 -5.85 9.03 -9.71
C GLY A 89 -5.26 10.24 -8.97
N HIS A 90 -3.94 10.37 -8.88
CA HIS A 90 -3.27 11.37 -8.05
C HIS A 90 -3.73 12.79 -8.37
N THR A 91 -3.70 13.20 -9.64
CA THR A 91 -4.07 14.55 -10.07
C THR A 91 -5.51 14.91 -9.69
N ARG A 92 -6.43 13.95 -9.87
CA ARG A 92 -7.85 14.08 -9.49
C ARG A 92 -8.03 14.18 -7.97
N LEU A 93 -7.25 13.43 -7.21
CA LEU A 93 -7.31 13.46 -5.74
C LEU A 93 -6.77 14.78 -5.19
N VAL A 94 -5.68 15.31 -5.77
CA VAL A 94 -5.14 16.63 -5.40
C VAL A 94 -6.14 17.74 -5.70
N SER A 95 -6.77 17.71 -6.88
CA SER A 95 -7.73 18.75 -7.29
C SER A 95 -9.03 18.76 -6.47
N SER A 96 -9.33 17.68 -5.76
CA SER A 96 -10.56 17.51 -4.98
C SER A 96 -10.46 18.03 -3.55
N GLY A 97 -9.32 18.62 -3.15
CA GLY A 97 -9.12 19.23 -1.84
C GLY A 97 -9.37 18.25 -0.68
N ALA A 98 -10.22 18.65 0.28
CA ALA A 98 -10.53 17.84 1.47
C ALA A 98 -11.17 16.49 1.10
N GLN A 99 -12.04 16.45 0.09
CA GLN A 99 -12.67 15.19 -0.34
C GLN A 99 -11.65 14.21 -0.94
N GLY A 100 -10.60 14.73 -1.57
CA GLY A 100 -9.44 13.94 -1.99
C GLY A 100 -8.74 13.26 -0.81
N MET A 101 -8.67 13.92 0.35
CA MET A 101 -8.06 13.35 1.56
C MET A 101 -8.89 12.21 2.14
N LEU A 102 -10.22 12.33 2.16
CA LEU A 102 -11.08 11.21 2.54
C LEU A 102 -10.79 9.97 1.67
N TRP A 103 -10.72 10.17 0.35
CA TRP A 103 -10.38 9.09 -0.58
C TRP A 103 -8.99 8.50 -0.33
N HIS A 104 -7.97 9.32 -0.10
CA HIS A 104 -6.63 8.81 0.25
C HIS A 104 -6.68 7.94 1.51
N GLY A 105 -7.44 8.37 2.53
CA GLY A 105 -7.62 7.61 3.77
C GLY A 105 -8.31 6.28 3.55
N LEU A 106 -9.43 6.26 2.83
CA LEU A 106 -10.17 5.03 2.50
C LEU A 106 -9.32 4.05 1.69
N LEU A 107 -8.57 4.55 0.70
CA LEU A 107 -7.67 3.72 -0.12
C LEU A 107 -6.51 3.14 0.71
N SER A 108 -5.98 3.90 1.68
CA SER A 108 -4.99 3.38 2.62
C SER A 108 -5.55 2.26 3.49
N LEU A 109 -6.77 2.44 4.03
CA LEU A 109 -7.42 1.41 4.84
C LEU A 109 -7.74 0.16 4.02
N LEU A 110 -8.18 0.33 2.77
CA LEU A 110 -8.38 -0.79 1.86
C LEU A 110 -7.08 -1.55 1.58
N ALA A 111 -5.96 -0.85 1.37
CA ALA A 111 -4.66 -1.47 1.20
C ALA A 111 -4.27 -2.33 2.42
N ILE A 112 -4.51 -1.83 3.64
CA ILE A 112 -4.29 -2.60 4.88
C ILE A 112 -5.17 -3.86 4.90
N GLY A 113 -6.45 -3.73 4.56
CA GLY A 113 -7.38 -4.87 4.50
C GLY A 113 -6.92 -5.95 3.51
N LEU A 114 -6.44 -5.56 2.33
CA LEU A 114 -5.88 -6.49 1.34
C LEU A 114 -4.61 -7.18 1.85
N VAL A 115 -3.69 -6.43 2.49
CA VAL A 115 -2.49 -7.03 3.10
C VAL A 115 -2.87 -8.00 4.21
N ALA A 116 -3.75 -7.62 5.14
CA ALA A 116 -4.20 -8.50 6.22
C ALA A 116 -4.81 -9.80 5.68
N ARG A 117 -5.64 -9.69 4.64
CA ARG A 117 -6.24 -10.88 4.00
C ARG A 117 -5.21 -11.73 3.27
N SER A 118 -4.19 -11.12 2.64
CA SER A 118 -3.07 -11.82 2.01
C SER A 118 -2.24 -12.62 3.02
N LEU A 119 -2.11 -12.15 4.25
CA LEU A 119 -1.37 -12.83 5.32
C LEU A 119 -2.17 -14.00 5.88
N VAL A 120 -3.47 -13.80 6.12
CA VAL A 120 -4.37 -14.88 6.57
C VAL A 120 -4.41 -16.01 5.53
N THR A 121 -4.49 -15.66 4.25
CA THR A 121 -4.51 -16.68 3.19
C THR A 121 -3.16 -17.35 3.01
N ALA A 122 -2.03 -16.68 3.21
CA ALA A 122 -0.69 -17.28 3.12
C ALA A 122 -0.39 -18.35 4.19
N ALA A 123 -1.16 -18.40 5.28
CA ALA A 123 -0.96 -19.35 6.38
C ALA A 123 -1.60 -20.74 6.14
N TYR A 124 -2.29 -20.94 5.02
CA TYR A 124 -2.99 -22.18 4.66
C TYR A 124 -2.51 -22.78 3.34
#